data_AF-A0A9W9UCT1-F1
#
_entry.id   AF-A0A9W9UCT1-F1
#
_cell.length_a   1.000
_cell.length_b   1.000
_cell.length_c   1.000
_cell.angle_alpha   90.00
_cell.angle_beta   90.00
_cell.angle_gamma   90.00
#
_symmetry.space_group_name_H-M   'P 1'
#
loop_
_entity.id
_entity.type
_entity.pdbx_description
1 polymer ?
#
loop_
_entity_poly.entity_id
_entity_poly.type
_entity_poly.pdbx_seq_one_letter_code
_entity_poly.pdbx_strand_id
1 'polypeptide(L)'
;MRTYAILGGTGSTGSSIINQLLQDEDVHINVYARSAKRLSEKVPDLSSNPRAKLYIGSLDDIELLANCLEGVDAAFFTVATNFNIPDCSIAQQTAHSAVSALEIVRSRITKRNGKTKRSWVCPSLIFLSSAGTNPELMAQQSWAFNFAVSRGCYWIYRDLSLAADYLRSHDWLPLIFIQPNALVHHCAFGVRLDEEEASSRCSYADLANAMVLAAEGKLESGDLKGEKSRWIGKCVGVSSLGGGKVKVATENLNYVIPGFVGYFSPALWNMCKSIGLW
;
A
#
# COMPACT_ATOMS: atom_id res chain seq x y z
N MET A 1 -22.05 -6.20 5.85
CA MET A 1 -21.30 -6.30 4.58
C MET A 1 -20.12 -5.36 4.67
N ARG A 2 -18.91 -5.85 4.39
CA ARG A 2 -17.66 -5.09 4.46
C ARG A 2 -17.40 -4.49 3.08
N THR A 3 -17.06 -3.21 3.01
CA THR A 3 -16.71 -2.54 1.75
C THR A 3 -15.31 -1.97 1.84
N TYR A 4 -14.44 -2.32 0.90
CA TYR A 4 -13.06 -1.84 0.88
C TYR A 4 -12.73 -1.07 -0.39
N ALA A 5 -11.91 -0.02 -0.28
CA ALA A 5 -11.32 0.64 -1.44
C ALA A 5 -9.89 0.16 -1.67
N ILE A 6 -9.47 -0.01 -2.93
CA ILE A 6 -8.10 -0.37 -3.31
C ILE A 6 -7.59 0.67 -4.30
N LEU A 7 -6.58 1.44 -3.91
CA LEU A 7 -5.86 2.37 -4.78
C LEU A 7 -4.55 1.72 -5.22
N GLY A 8 -4.36 1.61 -6.54
CA GLY A 8 -3.20 0.93 -7.12
C GLY A 8 -3.44 -0.53 -7.47
N GLY A 9 -4.67 -0.90 -7.82
CA GLY A 9 -5.08 -2.29 -8.15
C GLY A 9 -4.32 -2.95 -9.31
N THR A 10 -3.58 -2.19 -10.13
CA THR A 10 -2.74 -2.72 -11.21
C THR A 10 -1.35 -3.19 -10.75
N GLY A 11 -0.93 -2.79 -9.54
CA GLY A 11 0.33 -3.24 -8.94
C GLY A 11 0.20 -4.64 -8.37
N SER A 12 1.33 -5.31 -8.13
CA SER A 12 1.35 -6.69 -7.61
C SER A 12 0.59 -6.83 -6.30
N THR A 13 0.89 -5.99 -5.31
CA THR A 13 0.18 -5.97 -4.02
C THR A 13 -1.32 -5.70 -4.19
N GLY A 14 -1.69 -4.64 -4.94
CA GLY A 14 -3.09 -4.27 -5.16
C GLY A 14 -3.89 -5.39 -5.83
N SER A 15 -3.36 -6.01 -6.88
CA SER A 15 -4.01 -7.15 -7.56
C SER A 15 -4.14 -8.38 -6.65
N SER A 16 -3.15 -8.64 -5.79
CA SER A 16 -3.21 -9.73 -4.82
C SER A 16 -4.28 -9.47 -3.75
N ILE A 17 -4.41 -8.24 -3.26
CA ILE A 17 -5.50 -7.85 -2.32
C ILE A 17 -6.86 -8.06 -2.99
N ILE A 18 -7.03 -7.58 -4.22
CA ILE A 18 -8.29 -7.75 -4.96
C ILE A 18 -8.65 -9.22 -5.09
N ASN A 19 -7.72 -10.05 -5.58
CA ASN A 19 -7.96 -11.49 -5.76
C ASN A 19 -8.31 -12.20 -4.46
N GLN A 20 -7.66 -11.82 -3.35
CA GLN A 20 -7.95 -12.36 -2.03
C GLN A 20 -9.35 -11.94 -1.54
N LEU A 21 -9.69 -10.66 -1.61
CA LEU A 21 -10.98 -10.13 -1.13
C LEU A 21 -12.16 -10.66 -1.95
N LEU A 22 -11.96 -10.95 -3.24
CA LEU A 22 -13.00 -11.56 -4.08
C LEU A 22 -13.35 -12.99 -3.66
N GLN A 23 -12.54 -13.68 -2.86
CA GLN A 23 -12.89 -15.00 -2.31
C GLN A 23 -13.92 -14.92 -1.19
N ASP A 24 -14.09 -13.76 -0.55
CA ASP A 24 -15.06 -13.55 0.53
C ASP A 24 -16.36 -12.95 -0.04
N GLU A 25 -17.45 -13.72 -0.08
CA GLU A 25 -18.72 -13.32 -0.69
C GLU A 25 -19.40 -12.11 0.02
N ASP A 26 -19.05 -11.86 1.29
CA ASP A 26 -19.62 -10.76 2.09
C ASP A 26 -18.85 -9.43 1.92
N VAL A 27 -17.80 -9.43 1.09
CA VAL A 27 -16.96 -8.28 0.79
C VAL A 27 -17.33 -7.66 -0.56
N HIS A 28 -17.48 -6.34 -0.55
CA HIS A 28 -17.56 -5.50 -1.73
C HIS A 28 -16.27 -4.69 -1.87
N ILE A 29 -15.86 -4.43 -3.11
CA ILE A 29 -14.63 -3.68 -3.38
C ILE A 29 -14.87 -2.53 -4.36
N ASN A 30 -14.27 -1.39 -4.05
CA ASN A 30 -14.09 -0.27 -4.95
C ASN A 30 -12.63 -0.28 -5.41
N VAL A 31 -12.37 -0.34 -6.71
CA VAL A 31 -11.00 -0.38 -7.24
C VAL A 31 -10.72 0.88 -8.03
N TYR A 32 -9.71 1.63 -7.58
CA TYR A 32 -9.23 2.83 -8.26
C TYR A 32 -7.98 2.50 -9.08
N ALA A 33 -8.03 2.79 -10.39
CA ALA A 33 -6.93 2.53 -11.31
C ALA A 33 -6.84 3.60 -12.41
N ARG A 34 -5.63 3.82 -12.94
CA ARG A 34 -5.42 4.75 -14.07
C ARG A 34 -5.80 4.17 -15.44
N SER A 35 -5.86 2.85 -15.55
CA SER A 35 -6.10 2.15 -16.81
C SER A 35 -6.96 0.91 -16.60
N ALA A 36 -8.17 0.93 -17.18
CA ALA A 36 -9.07 -0.21 -17.18
C ALA A 36 -8.43 -1.44 -17.84
N LYS A 37 -7.74 -1.25 -18.98
CA LYS A 37 -7.07 -2.33 -19.71
C LYS A 37 -6.00 -3.04 -18.86
N ARG A 38 -5.11 -2.28 -18.22
CA ARG A 38 -4.09 -2.88 -17.35
C ARG A 38 -4.71 -3.57 -16.14
N LEU A 39 -5.81 -3.03 -15.62
CA LEU A 39 -6.53 -3.65 -14.52
C LEU A 39 -7.15 -4.99 -14.94
N SER A 40 -7.81 -5.06 -16.10
CA SER A 40 -8.37 -6.31 -16.62
C SER A 40 -7.28 -7.33 -16.99
N GLU A 41 -6.10 -6.90 -17.43
CA GLU A 41 -4.97 -7.81 -17.66
C GLU A 41 -4.45 -8.40 -16.34
N LYS A 42 -4.52 -7.66 -15.23
CA LYS A 42 -4.07 -8.10 -13.91
C LYS A 42 -5.12 -8.90 -13.14
N VAL A 43 -6.38 -8.54 -13.29
CA VAL A 43 -7.53 -9.18 -12.63
C VAL A 43 -8.65 -9.34 -13.65
N PRO A 44 -8.60 -10.40 -14.49
CA PRO A 44 -9.54 -10.60 -15.59
C PRO A 44 -11.02 -10.62 -15.18
N ASP A 45 -11.33 -11.25 -14.04
CA ASP A 45 -12.71 -11.46 -13.59
C ASP A 45 -13.31 -10.25 -12.84
N LEU A 46 -12.55 -9.15 -12.71
CA LEU A 46 -12.98 -8.02 -11.91
C LEU A 46 -14.13 -7.22 -12.55
N SER A 47 -14.11 -7.07 -13.87
CA SER A 47 -15.06 -6.21 -14.60
C SER A 47 -16.48 -6.78 -14.65
N SER A 48 -16.61 -8.10 -14.54
CA SER A 48 -17.89 -8.81 -14.52
C SER A 48 -18.40 -9.10 -13.11
N ASN A 49 -17.60 -8.82 -12.07
CA ASN A 49 -17.98 -9.15 -10.70
C ASN A 49 -18.97 -8.13 -10.13
N PRO A 50 -20.19 -8.54 -9.73
CA PRO A 50 -21.22 -7.62 -9.22
C PRO A 50 -20.85 -6.96 -7.88
N ARG A 51 -19.85 -7.51 -7.16
CA ARG A 51 -19.35 -6.97 -5.88
C ARG A 51 -18.21 -5.96 -6.06
N ALA A 52 -17.75 -5.75 -7.30
CA ALA A 52 -16.68 -4.82 -7.62
C ALA A 52 -17.19 -3.58 -8.37
N LYS A 53 -16.72 -2.41 -7.96
CA LYS A 53 -16.93 -1.14 -8.67
C LYS A 53 -15.60 -0.56 -9.13
N LEU A 54 -15.53 -0.17 -10.40
CA LEU A 54 -14.31 0.35 -11.01
C LEU A 54 -14.36 1.87 -11.13
N TYR A 55 -13.31 2.52 -10.64
CA TYR A 55 -13.10 3.96 -10.71
C TYR A 55 -11.83 4.20 -11.52
N ILE A 56 -11.98 4.66 -12.76
CA ILE A 56 -10.86 4.82 -13.71
C ILE A 56 -10.54 6.30 -13.92
N GLY A 57 -9.41 6.76 -13.39
CA GLY A 57 -9.00 8.17 -13.44
C GLY A 57 -7.54 8.42 -13.01
N SER A 58 -7.09 9.66 -13.19
CA SER A 58 -5.79 10.14 -12.67
C SER A 58 -5.88 10.42 -11.17
N LEU A 59 -4.76 10.39 -10.44
CA LEU A 59 -4.72 10.77 -9.03
C LEU A 59 -5.20 12.20 -8.76
N ASP A 60 -5.21 13.06 -9.78
CA ASP A 60 -5.71 14.44 -9.72
C ASP A 60 -7.24 14.54 -9.82
N ASP A 61 -7.94 13.45 -10.18
CA ASP A 61 -9.40 13.38 -10.19
C ASP A 61 -9.94 13.12 -8.79
N ILE A 62 -9.89 14.17 -7.96
CA ILE A 62 -10.25 14.13 -6.54
C ILE A 62 -11.73 13.78 -6.34
N GLU A 63 -12.61 14.21 -7.25
CA GLU A 63 -14.05 13.90 -7.16
C GLU A 63 -14.32 12.42 -7.43
N LEU A 64 -13.68 11.83 -8.44
CA LEU A 64 -13.77 10.39 -8.69
C LEU A 64 -13.18 9.59 -7.52
N LEU A 65 -12.06 10.06 -6.96
CA LEU A 65 -11.44 9.44 -5.80
C LEU A 65 -12.35 9.53 -4.56
N ALA A 66 -13.01 10.68 -4.34
CA ALA A 66 -14.01 10.84 -3.28
C ALA A 66 -15.17 9.85 -3.46
N ASN A 67 -15.65 9.64 -4.69
CA ASN A 67 -16.69 8.66 -4.99
C ASN A 67 -16.23 7.20 -4.72
N CYS A 68 -14.94 6.92 -4.87
CA CYS A 68 -14.35 5.61 -4.55
C CYS A 68 -14.25 5.38 -3.04
N LEU A 69 -13.95 6.43 -2.27
CA LEU A 69 -13.77 6.39 -0.82
C LEU A 69 -15.08 6.58 -0.02
N GLU A 70 -16.15 7.06 -0.65
CA GLU A 70 -17.44 7.29 0.02
C GLU A 70 -18.09 5.97 0.46
N GLY A 71 -18.29 5.80 1.77
CA GLY A 71 -19.03 4.67 2.34
C GLY A 71 -18.24 3.37 2.50
N VAL A 72 -16.92 3.39 2.31
CA VAL A 72 -16.06 2.22 2.57
C VAL A 72 -15.69 2.11 4.05
N ASP A 73 -15.41 0.89 4.52
CA ASP A 73 -14.92 0.61 5.88
C ASP A 73 -13.42 0.87 6.01
N ALA A 74 -12.67 0.52 4.96
CA ALA A 74 -11.22 0.70 4.90
C ALA A 74 -10.74 0.94 3.46
N ALA A 75 -9.61 1.61 3.31
CA ALA A 75 -8.97 1.90 2.04
C ALA A 75 -7.51 1.47 2.04
N PHE A 76 -7.14 0.64 1.07
CA PHE A 76 -5.79 0.14 0.84
C PHE A 76 -5.06 1.02 -0.17
N PHE A 77 -3.96 1.62 0.25
CA PHE A 77 -3.09 2.44 -0.59
C PHE A 77 -1.84 1.63 -0.95
N THR A 78 -1.88 0.99 -2.12
CA THR A 78 -0.77 0.18 -2.64
C THR A 78 -0.04 0.86 -3.80
N VAL A 79 -0.15 2.19 -3.89
CA VAL A 79 0.51 2.97 -4.93
C VAL A 79 1.95 3.22 -4.51
N ALA A 80 2.87 2.49 -5.13
CA ALA A 80 4.31 2.68 -4.97
C ALA A 80 5.02 2.42 -6.30
N THR A 81 6.23 2.96 -6.44
CA THR A 81 7.12 2.64 -7.56
C THR A 81 8.21 1.69 -7.07
N ASN A 82 8.49 0.65 -7.86
CA ASN A 82 9.66 -0.19 -7.64
C ASN A 82 10.93 0.43 -8.23
N PHE A 83 10.80 1.45 -9.09
CA PHE A 83 11.93 2.16 -9.66
C PHE A 83 12.33 3.32 -8.76
N ASN A 84 13.61 3.39 -8.38
CA ASN A 84 14.18 4.46 -7.58
C ASN A 84 14.44 5.71 -8.43
N ILE A 85 13.36 6.30 -8.92
CA ILE A 85 13.37 7.51 -9.74
C ILE A 85 13.74 8.70 -8.83
N PRO A 86 14.78 9.49 -9.16
CA PRO A 86 15.08 10.72 -8.43
C PRO A 86 13.86 11.64 -8.33
N ASP A 87 13.65 12.23 -7.15
CA ASP A 87 12.52 13.12 -6.86
C ASP A 87 11.12 12.51 -7.11
N CYS A 88 11.00 11.18 -7.00
CA CYS A 88 9.69 10.54 -7.00
C CYS A 88 8.80 11.09 -5.88
N SER A 89 7.55 11.39 -6.21
CA SER A 89 6.56 11.97 -5.30
C SER A 89 5.20 11.27 -5.38
N ILE A 90 5.17 10.02 -5.86
CA ILE A 90 3.91 9.31 -6.13
C ILE A 90 3.15 8.99 -4.83
N ALA A 91 3.86 8.61 -3.77
CA ALA A 91 3.26 8.37 -2.47
C ALA A 91 2.73 9.66 -1.85
N GLN A 92 3.50 10.75 -1.93
CA GLN A 92 3.06 12.09 -1.49
C GLN A 92 1.81 12.54 -2.25
N GLN A 93 1.82 12.49 -3.59
CA GLN A 93 0.67 12.84 -4.43
C GLN A 93 -0.57 12.01 -4.05
N THR A 94 -0.39 10.71 -3.86
CA THR A 94 -1.49 9.83 -3.44
C THR A 94 -2.03 10.23 -2.07
N ALA A 95 -1.17 10.56 -1.11
CA ALA A 95 -1.57 11.00 0.21
C ALA A 95 -2.34 12.33 0.18
N HIS A 96 -1.85 13.33 -0.56
CA HIS A 96 -2.54 14.61 -0.76
C HIS A 96 -3.93 14.41 -1.38
N SER A 97 -4.01 13.66 -2.49
CA SER A 97 -5.29 13.39 -3.14
C SER A 97 -6.26 12.63 -2.25
N ALA A 98 -5.77 11.67 -1.45
CA ALA A 98 -6.59 10.92 -0.50
C ALA A 98 -7.20 11.83 0.57
N VAL A 99 -6.41 12.72 1.15
CA VAL A 99 -6.89 13.69 2.15
C VAL A 99 -7.94 14.60 1.54
N SER A 100 -7.66 15.22 0.39
CA SER A 100 -8.62 16.10 -0.29
C SER A 100 -9.92 15.37 -0.63
N ALA A 101 -9.85 14.12 -1.10
CA ALA A 101 -11.02 13.31 -1.40
C ALA A 101 -11.84 13.00 -0.14
N LEU A 102 -11.20 12.64 0.98
CA LEU A 102 -11.88 12.38 2.26
C LEU A 102 -12.54 13.64 2.83
N GLU A 103 -11.93 14.81 2.66
CA GLU A 103 -12.54 16.09 3.04
C GLU A 103 -13.81 16.39 2.24
N ILE A 104 -13.80 16.09 0.93
CA ILE A 104 -14.99 16.17 0.08
C ILE A 104 -16.08 15.23 0.62
N VAL A 105 -15.74 13.96 0.89
CA VAL A 105 -16.69 12.97 1.45
C VAL A 105 -17.28 13.46 2.78
N ARG A 106 -16.43 13.92 3.70
CA ARG A 106 -16.85 14.52 4.98
C ARG A 106 -17.81 15.67 4.76
N SER A 107 -17.51 16.59 3.84
CA SER A 107 -18.35 17.76 3.56
C SER A 107 -19.71 17.38 2.98
N ARG A 108 -19.78 16.38 2.08
CA ARG A 108 -21.01 15.89 1.46
C ARG A 108 -21.94 15.28 2.51
N ILE A 109 -21.40 14.49 3.43
CA ILE A 109 -22.18 13.83 4.48
C ILE A 109 -22.68 14.86 5.49
N THR A 110 -21.84 15.82 5.91
CA THR A 110 -22.27 16.92 6.80
C THR A 110 -23.39 17.76 6.17
N LYS A 111 -23.33 18.07 4.87
CA LYS A 111 -24.42 18.79 4.17
C LYS A 111 -25.72 17.97 4.07
N ARG A 112 -25.62 16.65 3.82
CA ARG A 112 -26.78 15.74 3.80
C ARG A 112 -27.41 15.54 5.19
N ASN A 113 -26.62 15.67 6.26
CA ASN A 113 -27.09 15.50 7.64
C ASN A 113 -28.07 16.58 8.13
N GLY A 114 -28.21 17.70 7.42
CA GLY A 114 -29.36 18.59 7.62
C GLY A 114 -30.72 17.91 7.44
N LYS A 115 -30.77 16.69 6.87
CA LYS A 115 -31.98 15.88 6.65
C LYS A 115 -31.95 14.48 7.30
N THR A 116 -30.80 13.98 7.77
CA THR A 116 -30.66 12.63 8.38
C THR A 116 -29.63 12.62 9.51
N LYS A 117 -29.88 11.92 10.63
CA LYS A 117 -29.01 11.91 11.84
C LYS A 117 -27.76 11.01 11.73
N ARG A 118 -27.09 10.87 10.58
CA ARG A 118 -26.02 9.88 10.42
C ARG A 118 -24.62 10.50 10.51
N SER A 119 -23.90 10.28 11.61
CA SER A 119 -22.51 10.74 11.76
C SER A 119 -21.61 10.16 10.67
N TRP A 120 -20.74 10.99 10.08
CA TRP A 120 -19.66 10.50 9.24
C TRP A 120 -18.63 9.75 10.10
N VAL A 121 -18.09 8.67 9.55
CA VAL A 121 -16.98 7.90 10.14
C VAL A 121 -15.93 7.78 9.04
N CYS A 122 -14.69 8.16 9.35
CA CYS A 122 -13.59 8.03 8.40
C CYS A 122 -13.21 6.56 8.22
N PRO A 123 -13.02 6.07 6.98
CA PRO A 123 -12.48 4.72 6.76
C PRO A 123 -11.07 4.59 7.32
N SER A 124 -10.71 3.40 7.78
CA SER A 124 -9.32 3.07 8.12
C SER A 124 -8.44 3.13 6.88
N LEU A 125 -7.30 3.82 6.95
CA LEU A 125 -6.40 3.97 5.80
C LEU A 125 -5.16 3.09 6.00
N ILE A 126 -5.04 2.05 5.18
CA ILE A 126 -3.94 1.09 5.23
C ILE A 126 -2.94 1.48 4.13
N PHE A 127 -1.86 2.12 4.54
CA PHE A 127 -0.80 2.58 3.64
C PHE A 127 0.32 1.56 3.56
N LEU A 128 0.68 1.19 2.34
CA LEU A 128 1.92 0.45 2.09
C LEU A 128 3.12 1.38 2.31
N SER A 129 3.89 1.10 3.34
CA SER A 129 5.16 1.72 3.68
C SER A 129 6.29 0.70 3.46
N SER A 130 7.43 0.86 4.14
CA SER A 130 8.53 -0.09 4.09
C SER A 130 9.23 -0.17 5.45
N ALA A 131 9.72 -1.35 5.81
CA ALA A 131 10.62 -1.50 6.95
C ALA A 131 11.89 -0.63 6.79
N GLY A 132 12.28 -0.29 5.55
CA GLY A 132 13.39 0.63 5.26
C GLY A 132 13.18 2.06 5.76
N THR A 133 11.94 2.47 6.05
CA THR A 133 11.64 3.78 6.66
C THR A 133 11.54 3.73 8.19
N ASN A 134 11.68 2.53 8.79
CA ASN A 134 11.60 2.32 10.23
C ASN A 134 13.01 2.00 10.78
N PRO A 135 13.62 2.88 11.59
CA PRO A 135 14.94 2.66 12.15
C PRO A 135 15.07 1.37 12.98
N GLU A 136 14.02 0.98 13.72
CA GLU A 136 14.02 -0.19 14.59
C GLU A 136 14.00 -1.49 13.78
N LEU A 137 13.14 -1.56 12.75
CA LEU A 137 13.10 -2.70 11.83
C LEU A 137 14.38 -2.79 10.97
N MET A 138 14.93 -1.65 10.54
CA MET A 138 16.21 -1.59 9.83
C MET A 138 17.37 -2.08 10.71
N ALA A 139 17.39 -1.75 12.00
CA ALA A 139 18.46 -2.13 12.91
C ALA A 139 18.63 -3.65 13.08
N GLN A 140 17.60 -4.43 12.76
CA GLN A 140 17.62 -5.90 12.80
C GLN A 140 18.36 -6.52 11.61
N GLN A 141 18.60 -5.76 10.54
CA GLN A 141 19.29 -6.24 9.35
C GLN A 141 20.80 -5.98 9.45
N SER A 142 21.59 -6.70 8.65
CA SER A 142 23.04 -6.50 8.62
C SER A 142 23.40 -5.11 8.09
N TRP A 143 24.50 -4.55 8.58
CA TRP A 143 24.98 -3.24 8.14
C TRP A 143 25.15 -3.16 6.61
N ALA A 144 25.69 -4.21 5.99
CA ALA A 144 25.91 -4.25 4.54
C ALA A 144 24.59 -4.21 3.76
N PHE A 145 23.56 -4.92 4.25
CA PHE A 145 22.22 -4.88 3.67
C PHE A 145 21.61 -3.48 3.82
N ASN A 146 21.68 -2.90 5.03
CA ASN A 146 21.18 -1.56 5.30
C ASN A 146 21.85 -0.51 4.43
N PHE A 147 23.16 -0.59 4.26
CA PHE A 147 23.91 0.31 3.39
C PHE A 147 23.42 0.20 1.94
N ALA A 148 23.34 -1.01 1.39
CA ALA A 148 22.92 -1.20 0.00
C ALA A 148 21.48 -0.72 -0.23
N VAL A 149 20.56 -1.08 0.67
CA VAL A 149 19.12 -0.82 0.52
C VAL A 149 18.77 0.65 0.81
N SER A 150 19.34 1.26 1.85
CA SER A 150 19.08 2.68 2.17
C SER A 150 19.51 3.63 1.06
N ARG A 151 20.54 3.28 0.28
CA ARG A 151 21.01 4.06 -0.87
C ARG A 151 20.28 3.68 -2.15
N GLY A 152 20.13 2.38 -2.40
CA GLY A 152 19.47 1.85 -3.58
C GLY A 152 17.97 2.14 -3.65
N CYS A 153 17.31 2.33 -2.50
CA CYS A 153 15.88 2.65 -2.41
C CYS A 153 15.62 4.04 -1.80
N TYR A 154 16.65 4.89 -1.74
CA TYR A 154 16.57 6.18 -1.05
C TYR A 154 15.39 7.05 -1.48
N TRP A 155 15.16 7.21 -2.79
CA TRP A 155 14.10 8.09 -3.29
C TRP A 155 12.71 7.53 -2.99
N ILE A 156 12.57 6.21 -3.04
CA ILE A 156 11.34 5.51 -2.65
C ILE A 156 11.06 5.71 -1.16
N TYR A 157 12.07 5.49 -0.30
CA TYR A 157 11.92 5.64 1.15
C TYR A 157 11.65 7.08 1.54
N ARG A 158 12.33 8.03 0.90
CA ARG A 158 12.09 9.45 1.11
C ARG A 158 10.66 9.85 0.75
N ASP A 159 10.14 9.38 -0.39
CA ASP A 159 8.75 9.64 -0.79
C ASP A 159 7.75 9.05 0.21
N LEU A 160 7.96 7.80 0.64
CA LEU A 160 7.13 7.13 1.65
C LEU A 160 7.15 7.85 3.00
N SER A 161 8.33 8.28 3.47
CA SER A 161 8.46 9.03 4.73
C SER A 161 7.74 10.37 4.66
N LEU A 162 7.92 11.15 3.59
CA LEU A 162 7.24 12.44 3.40
C LEU A 162 5.72 12.28 3.32
N ALA A 163 5.24 11.25 2.62
CA ALA A 163 3.82 10.94 2.56
C ALA A 163 3.27 10.56 3.95
N ALA A 164 4.01 9.76 4.72
CA ALA A 164 3.61 9.37 6.08
C ALA A 164 3.56 10.58 7.03
N ASP A 165 4.54 11.48 6.97
CA ASP A 165 4.57 12.68 7.80
C ASP A 165 3.41 13.63 7.48
N TYR A 166 3.09 13.81 6.19
CA TYR A 166 1.91 14.57 5.76
C TYR A 166 0.59 13.94 6.26
N LEU A 167 0.45 12.62 6.17
CA LEU A 167 -0.75 11.95 6.67
C LEU A 167 -0.86 12.09 8.20
N ARG A 168 0.24 11.92 8.94
CA ARG A 168 0.27 12.07 10.40
C ARG A 168 -0.03 13.49 10.86
N SER A 169 0.15 14.51 10.03
CA SER A 169 -0.25 15.87 10.37
C SER A 169 -1.78 16.07 10.46
N HIS A 170 -2.57 15.05 10.11
CA HIS A 170 -4.03 15.05 10.18
C HIS A 170 -4.49 14.06 11.25
N ASP A 171 -4.79 14.58 12.45
CA ASP A 171 -5.19 13.83 13.65
C ASP A 171 -6.48 12.99 13.48
N TRP A 172 -7.37 13.40 12.58
CA TRP A 172 -8.63 12.73 12.31
C TRP A 172 -8.50 11.49 11.41
N LEU A 173 -7.31 11.17 10.92
CA LEU A 173 -7.07 10.02 10.06
C LEU A 173 -6.76 8.74 10.87
N PRO A 174 -7.56 7.67 10.76
CA PRO A 174 -7.23 6.36 11.31
C PRO A 174 -6.20 5.64 10.40
N LEU A 175 -4.92 5.97 10.59
CA LEU A 175 -3.82 5.48 9.74
C LEU A 175 -3.25 4.14 10.23
N ILE A 176 -2.90 3.26 9.31
CA ILE A 176 -2.13 2.04 9.56
C ILE A 176 -1.02 1.97 8.51
N PHE A 177 0.24 1.95 8.93
CA PHE A 177 1.37 1.83 8.00
C PHE A 177 1.92 0.41 7.98
N ILE A 178 1.80 -0.29 6.86
CA ILE A 178 2.31 -1.66 6.69
C ILE A 178 3.73 -1.61 6.16
N GLN A 179 4.66 -2.24 6.89
CA GLN A 179 6.11 -2.12 6.69
C GLN A 179 6.75 -3.49 6.40
N PRO A 180 6.64 -3.99 5.16
CA PRO A 180 7.37 -5.17 4.75
C PRO A 180 8.85 -4.85 4.48
N ASN A 181 9.71 -5.87 4.57
CA ASN A 181 11.04 -5.87 3.95
C ASN A 181 10.94 -6.29 2.47
N ALA A 182 11.99 -6.94 1.94
CA ALA A 182 12.13 -7.24 0.52
C ALA A 182 10.95 -8.06 -0.03
N LEU A 183 10.28 -7.53 -1.05
CA LEU A 183 9.14 -8.19 -1.69
C LEU A 183 9.59 -9.15 -2.79
N VAL A 184 8.91 -10.28 -2.91
CA VAL A 184 9.18 -11.31 -3.93
C VAL A 184 7.90 -11.89 -4.53
N HIS A 185 7.99 -12.39 -5.77
CA HIS A 185 6.93 -13.17 -6.39
C HIS A 185 6.97 -14.63 -5.91
N HIS A 186 6.05 -14.96 -4.99
CA HIS A 186 5.88 -16.30 -4.44
C HIS A 186 4.42 -16.55 -4.01
N CYS A 187 4.07 -17.80 -3.71
CA CYS A 187 2.82 -18.11 -3.01
C CYS A 187 2.84 -17.60 -1.56
N ALA A 188 1.65 -17.45 -0.97
CA ALA A 188 1.47 -17.11 0.43
C ALA A 188 1.81 -18.31 1.33
N PHE A 189 2.44 -18.03 2.48
CA PHE A 189 2.74 -19.00 3.53
C PHE A 189 2.02 -18.70 4.84
N GLY A 190 1.25 -17.60 4.87
CA GLY A 190 0.71 -17.05 6.10
C GLY A 190 1.64 -15.99 6.66
N VAL A 191 1.05 -15.09 7.44
CA VAL A 191 1.73 -13.93 8.00
C VAL A 191 1.36 -13.70 9.45
N ARG A 192 2.28 -13.10 10.18
CA ARG A 192 2.09 -12.49 11.49
C ARG A 192 2.43 -11.00 11.39
N LEU A 193 1.62 -10.18 12.04
CA LEU A 193 1.79 -8.74 12.16
C LEU A 193 2.36 -8.41 13.53
N ASP A 194 3.32 -7.50 13.56
CA ASP A 194 3.97 -7.03 14.78
C ASP A 194 4.37 -5.56 14.62
N GLU A 195 4.70 -4.86 15.70
CA GLU A 195 5.25 -3.49 15.64
C GLU A 195 6.78 -3.53 15.59
N GLU A 196 7.36 -4.55 16.22
CA GLU A 196 8.80 -4.65 16.46
C GLU A 196 9.48 -5.62 15.51
N GLU A 197 8.76 -6.52 14.84
CA GLU A 197 9.38 -7.57 14.01
C GLU A 197 8.87 -7.59 12.56
N ALA A 198 9.78 -7.79 11.62
CA ALA A 198 9.45 -8.05 10.23
C ALA A 198 10.42 -9.08 9.63
N SER A 199 9.90 -10.04 8.86
CA SER A 199 10.74 -11.00 8.16
C SER A 199 11.56 -10.29 7.09
N SER A 200 12.81 -10.71 6.85
CA SER A 200 13.70 -10.08 5.87
C SER A 200 13.14 -10.07 4.44
N ARG A 201 12.23 -11.01 4.14
CA ARG A 201 11.56 -11.17 2.84
C ARG A 201 10.08 -11.44 3.06
N CYS A 202 9.24 -10.97 2.15
CA CYS A 202 7.81 -11.17 2.17
C CYS A 202 7.30 -11.38 0.73
N SER A 203 6.37 -12.32 0.51
CA SER A 203 5.75 -12.47 -0.80
C SER A 203 4.69 -11.39 -1.04
N TYR A 204 4.42 -11.01 -2.29
CA TYR A 204 3.30 -10.09 -2.57
C TYR A 204 1.95 -10.63 -2.10
N ALA A 205 1.78 -11.97 -2.10
CA ALA A 205 0.57 -12.62 -1.60
C ALA A 205 0.47 -12.54 -0.07
N ASP A 206 1.59 -12.76 0.64
CA ASP A 206 1.66 -12.56 2.09
C ASP A 206 1.44 -11.10 2.48
N LEU A 207 2.02 -10.16 1.74
CA LEU A 207 1.79 -8.73 1.97
C LEU A 207 0.32 -8.36 1.78
N ALA A 208 -0.34 -8.87 0.74
CA ALA A 208 -1.77 -8.64 0.55
C ALA A 208 -2.58 -9.16 1.74
N ASN A 209 -2.26 -10.36 2.22
CA ASN A 209 -2.89 -10.94 3.39
C ASN A 209 -2.63 -10.10 4.65
N ALA A 210 -1.41 -9.65 4.85
CA ALA A 210 -1.01 -8.77 5.95
C ALA A 210 -1.81 -7.47 5.96
N MET A 211 -1.98 -6.82 4.80
CA MET A 211 -2.78 -5.60 4.70
C MET A 211 -4.25 -5.85 5.07
N VAL A 212 -4.85 -6.95 4.59
CA VAL A 212 -6.24 -7.33 4.93
C VAL A 212 -6.39 -7.64 6.42
N LEU A 213 -5.48 -8.43 7.01
CA LEU A 213 -5.49 -8.72 8.45
C LEU A 213 -5.37 -7.44 9.29
N ALA A 214 -4.55 -6.49 8.86
CA ALA A 214 -4.40 -5.21 9.55
C ALA A 214 -5.70 -4.39 9.52
N ALA A 215 -6.39 -4.34 8.38
CA ALA A 215 -7.70 -3.69 8.25
C ALA A 215 -8.78 -4.35 9.13
N GLU A 216 -8.66 -5.66 9.37
CA GLU A 216 -9.57 -6.43 10.22
C GLU A 216 -9.14 -6.48 11.69
N GLY A 217 -7.98 -5.91 12.04
CA GLY A 217 -7.48 -5.89 13.41
C GLY A 217 -6.98 -7.24 13.93
N LYS A 218 -6.58 -8.14 13.03
CA LYS A 218 -6.07 -9.49 13.33
C LYS A 218 -4.55 -9.46 13.52
N LEU A 219 -4.00 -10.45 14.22
CA LEU A 219 -2.56 -10.57 14.48
C LEU A 219 -1.89 -11.49 13.46
N GLU A 220 -2.52 -12.61 13.14
CA GLU A 220 -1.93 -13.62 12.28
C GLU A 220 -2.93 -14.32 11.37
N SER A 221 -2.40 -15.03 10.38
CA SER A 221 -3.18 -15.87 9.49
C SER A 221 -3.80 -17.03 10.25
N GLY A 222 -5.12 -17.09 10.28
CA GLY A 222 -5.88 -18.09 11.06
C GLY A 222 -6.77 -17.46 12.13
N ASP A 223 -6.52 -16.20 12.48
CA ASP A 223 -7.37 -15.47 13.42
C ASP A 223 -8.80 -15.31 12.90
N LEU A 224 -9.75 -15.82 13.67
CA LEU A 224 -11.18 -15.71 13.37
C LEU A 224 -11.76 -14.37 13.80
N LYS A 225 -11.18 -13.73 14.83
CA LYS A 225 -11.64 -12.46 15.38
C LYS A 225 -10.47 -11.48 15.42
N GLY A 226 -10.77 -10.24 15.04
CA GLY A 226 -9.84 -9.12 15.14
C GLY A 226 -10.50 -7.93 15.81
N GLU A 227 -9.68 -6.98 16.24
CA GLU A 227 -10.09 -5.74 16.88
C GLU A 227 -9.73 -4.58 15.95
N LYS A 228 -10.72 -4.01 15.23
CA LYS A 228 -10.47 -3.03 14.16
C LYS A 228 -9.57 -1.84 14.55
N SER A 229 -9.58 -1.44 15.82
CA SER A 229 -8.75 -0.34 16.35
C SER A 229 -7.30 -0.71 16.64
N ARG A 230 -6.96 -2.01 16.67
CA ARG A 230 -5.66 -2.53 17.14
C ARG A 230 -4.45 -1.86 16.51
N TRP A 231 -4.53 -1.65 15.19
CA TRP A 231 -3.41 -1.19 14.38
C TRP A 231 -3.47 0.31 14.06
N ILE A 232 -4.52 1.02 14.48
CA ILE A 232 -4.67 2.44 14.23
C ILE A 232 -3.56 3.22 14.93
N GLY A 233 -2.90 4.10 14.18
CA GLY A 233 -1.76 4.90 14.63
C GLY A 233 -0.41 4.20 14.58
N LYS A 234 -0.37 2.92 14.16
CA LYS A 234 0.84 2.08 14.27
C LYS A 234 1.58 1.88 12.97
N CYS A 235 2.86 1.56 13.11
CA CYS A 235 3.71 1.03 12.05
C CYS A 235 3.83 -0.48 12.26
N VAL A 236 3.40 -1.26 11.27
CA VAL A 236 3.18 -2.70 11.41
C VAL A 236 4.15 -3.45 10.51
N GLY A 237 5.13 -4.11 11.11
CA GLY A 237 6.00 -5.06 10.46
C GLY A 237 5.24 -6.30 9.96
N VAL A 238 5.73 -6.87 8.85
CA VAL A 238 5.14 -8.07 8.24
C VAL A 238 6.12 -9.22 8.33
N SER A 239 5.73 -10.28 9.02
CA SER A 239 6.51 -11.50 9.16
C SER A 239 5.85 -12.67 8.42
N SER A 240 6.46 -13.11 7.32
CA SER A 240 6.00 -14.30 6.57
C SER A 240 6.38 -15.58 7.33
N LEU A 241 5.39 -16.43 7.58
CA LEU A 241 5.53 -17.69 8.30
C LEU A 241 6.25 -18.77 7.46
N GLY A 242 6.46 -18.52 6.17
CA GLY A 242 7.22 -19.41 5.29
C GLY A 242 8.73 -19.45 5.59
N GLY A 243 9.24 -18.46 6.34
CA GLY A 243 10.65 -18.39 6.75
C GLY A 243 11.61 -18.53 5.56
N GLY A 244 12.56 -19.48 5.66
CA GLY A 244 13.55 -19.75 4.61
C GLY A 244 12.99 -20.24 3.28
N LYS A 245 11.72 -20.65 3.22
CA LYS A 245 11.03 -21.09 1.99
C LYS A 245 10.63 -19.94 1.09
N VAL A 246 10.55 -18.71 1.62
CA VAL A 246 10.33 -17.52 0.81
C VAL A 246 11.54 -17.33 -0.10
N LYS A 247 11.29 -17.16 -1.42
CA LYS A 247 12.36 -16.97 -2.42
C LYS A 247 13.32 -15.86 -2.02
N VAL A 248 14.59 -16.01 -2.38
CA VAL A 248 15.58 -14.93 -2.25
C VAL A 248 15.21 -13.82 -3.23
N ALA A 249 15.32 -12.58 -2.78
CA ALA A 249 14.94 -11.40 -3.54
C ALA A 249 16.03 -10.96 -4.55
N THR A 250 16.61 -11.91 -5.30
CA THR A 250 17.69 -11.62 -6.26
C THR A 250 17.23 -10.70 -7.40
N GLU A 251 15.96 -10.82 -7.80
CA GLU A 251 15.34 -9.96 -8.81
C GLU A 251 15.29 -8.48 -8.40
N ASN A 252 15.33 -8.19 -7.09
CA ASN A 252 15.30 -6.81 -6.60
C ASN A 252 16.57 -6.04 -6.96
N LEU A 253 17.68 -6.73 -7.28
CA LEU A 253 18.91 -6.09 -7.76
C LEU A 253 18.68 -5.26 -9.02
N ASN A 254 17.72 -5.65 -9.87
CA ASN A 254 17.36 -4.91 -11.08
C ASN A 254 16.85 -3.49 -10.79
N TYR A 255 16.39 -3.21 -9.57
CA TYR A 255 15.91 -1.89 -9.17
C TYR A 255 16.83 -1.21 -8.15
N VAL A 256 17.48 -1.99 -7.28
CA VAL A 256 18.45 -1.48 -6.29
C VAL A 256 19.70 -0.92 -6.97
N ILE A 257 20.23 -1.58 -8.02
CA ILE A 257 21.44 -1.13 -8.72
C ILE A 257 21.21 0.22 -9.41
N PRO A 258 20.18 0.40 -10.28
CA PRO A 258 19.86 1.72 -10.82
C PRO A 258 19.64 2.74 -9.72
N GLY A 259 18.97 2.35 -8.63
CA GLY A 259 18.73 3.27 -7.55
C GLY A 259 19.99 3.74 -6.82
N PHE A 260 21.00 2.87 -6.69
CA PHE A 260 22.29 3.23 -6.14
C PHE A 260 23.00 4.25 -7.04
N VAL A 261 22.92 4.08 -8.36
CA VAL A 261 23.41 5.08 -9.33
C VAL A 261 22.65 6.40 -9.16
N GLY A 262 21.32 6.35 -9.06
CA GLY A 262 20.48 7.53 -8.85
C GLY A 262 20.71 8.25 -7.52
N TYR A 263 21.25 7.57 -6.52
CA TYR A 263 21.65 8.18 -5.26
C TYR A 263 22.95 8.99 -5.41
N PHE A 264 23.99 8.39 -5.99
CA PHE A 264 25.31 9.03 -6.09
C PHE A 264 25.44 10.00 -7.28
N SER A 265 24.73 9.73 -8.37
CA SER A 265 24.76 10.56 -9.58
C SER A 265 23.41 10.55 -10.31
N PRO A 266 22.48 11.45 -9.94
CA PRO A 266 21.20 11.60 -10.64
C PRO A 266 21.36 11.91 -12.14
N ALA A 267 22.41 12.62 -12.53
CA ALA A 267 22.72 12.90 -13.93
C ALA A 267 23.06 11.62 -14.71
N LEU A 268 23.92 10.76 -14.14
CA LEU A 268 24.24 9.46 -14.72
C LEU A 268 22.98 8.58 -14.81
N TRP A 269 22.12 8.65 -13.80
CA TRP A 269 20.87 7.90 -13.80
C TRP A 269 19.96 8.29 -14.97
N ASN A 270 19.80 9.58 -15.22
CA ASN A 270 19.03 10.09 -16.36
C ASN A 270 19.65 9.71 -17.70
N MET A 271 20.98 9.75 -17.82
CA MET A 271 21.69 9.32 -19.02
C MET A 271 21.45 7.85 -19.32
N CYS A 272 21.65 6.97 -18.33
CA CYS A 272 21.40 5.53 -18.46
C CYS A 272 19.94 5.23 -18.83
N LYS A 273 18.98 5.95 -18.25
CA LYS A 273 17.57 5.87 -18.65
C LYS A 273 17.34 6.29 -20.11
N SER A 274 17.97 7.38 -20.56
CA SER A 274 17.79 7.87 -21.94
C SER A 274 18.30 6.91 -23.02
N ILE A 275 19.28 6.06 -22.69
CA ILE A 275 19.81 5.02 -23.58
C ILE A 275 19.10 3.67 -23.40
N GLY A 276 18.06 3.61 -22.58
CA GLY A 276 17.25 2.40 -22.36
C GLY A 276 17.94 1.32 -21.51
N LEU A 277 18.94 1.69 -20.70
CA LEU A 277 19.61 0.73 -19.80
C LEU A 277 18.67 0.26 -18.68
N TRP A 278 17.69 1.08 -18.31
CA TRP A 278 16.55 0.76 -17.45
C TRP A 278 15.37 1.72 -17.67
#